data_AF-A0AA35R7N1-F1
#
_entry.id   AF-A0AA35R7N1-F1
#
_cell.length_a   1.000
_cell.length_b   1.000
_cell.length_c   1.000
_cell.angle_alpha   90.00
_cell.angle_beta   90.00
_cell.angle_gamma   90.00
#
_symmetry.space_group_name_H-M   'P 1'
#
loop_
_entity.id
_entity.type
_entity.pdbx_description
1 polymer ?
#
loop_
_entity_poly.entity_id
_entity_poly.type
_entity_poly.pdbx_seq_one_letter_code
_entity_poly.pdbx_strand_id
1 'polypeptide(L)'
;MPYQPLQASPYIPQEVTGAHFPCTAAFDIFSFGILSLFTLTRLPPNNVLPQTYTNESKQLICLSKIERRSPSVEKIFRELGKEHPLAQLITSCLDQQPASRPTAAKLVETHSLLWQAAVLIPDPFQEKTKVDLVHHTHNLACAHVGMRRELESHDDEQRDQIRGLLQRMARQREMLPTEDDEEEDKEMVSKKAIAYIANFVEGIQADKLGRELGVCESTIAIIDCKPANRCDENRKRANVLRQWLRNTSSPTWGALVKALGSIGQKRVADILRNDKSLQYCTTITEQESKQSQAEQRKVEAKSADDGKAAAELKSQLEKGRNNLERARSSLSETNRELEEANKKCDELQETVSNMEQEMRGLRYELKGEELLRKELAHENLQLKLEVEHLKRK
;
A
#
# COMPACT_ATOMS: atom_id res chain seq x y z
N MET A 1 63.07 -14.84 -20.47
CA MET A 1 62.75 -13.56 -19.81
C MET A 1 62.28 -13.89 -18.40
N PRO A 2 63.00 -13.55 -17.32
CA PRO A 2 62.46 -13.69 -15.98
C PRO A 2 61.20 -12.81 -15.88
N TYR A 3 60.08 -13.38 -15.42
CA TYR A 3 58.87 -12.63 -15.11
C TYR A 3 59.26 -11.53 -14.11
N GLN A 4 59.29 -10.27 -14.54
CA GLN A 4 59.28 -9.18 -13.57
C GLN A 4 57.93 -9.29 -12.85
N PRO A 5 57.91 -9.47 -11.52
CA PRO A 5 56.65 -9.45 -10.79
C PRO A 5 56.01 -8.10 -11.08
N LEU A 6 54.83 -8.14 -11.71
CA LEU A 6 53.99 -6.95 -11.90
C LEU A 6 53.98 -6.22 -10.58
N GLN A 7 54.53 -4.99 -10.56
CA GLN A 7 54.45 -4.15 -9.38
C GLN A 7 52.99 -4.12 -8.94
N ALA A 8 52.74 -4.63 -7.73
CA ALA A 8 51.39 -4.89 -7.26
C ALA A 8 50.61 -3.58 -7.19
N SER A 9 49.82 -3.30 -8.24
CA SER A 9 48.97 -2.13 -8.30
C SER A 9 48.04 -2.11 -7.08
N PRO A 10 47.85 -0.96 -6.42
CA PRO A 10 47.05 -0.87 -5.19
C PRO A 10 45.57 -1.19 -5.42
N TYR A 11 45.14 -1.22 -6.69
CA TYR A 11 43.80 -1.56 -7.17
C TYR A 11 43.60 -3.08 -7.36
N ILE A 12 44.67 -3.87 -7.34
CA ILE A 12 44.63 -5.31 -7.56
C ILE A 12 44.47 -6.06 -6.22
N PRO A 13 43.40 -6.86 -6.06
CA PRO A 13 43.18 -7.64 -4.85
C PRO A 13 44.20 -8.80 -4.75
N GLN A 14 44.26 -9.44 -3.59
CA GLN A 14 45.33 -10.40 -3.29
C GLN A 14 45.20 -11.69 -4.11
N GLU A 15 43.98 -12.14 -4.39
CA GLU A 15 43.72 -13.37 -5.16
C GLU A 15 44.26 -13.28 -6.60
N VAL A 16 44.30 -12.09 -7.21
CA VAL A 16 44.84 -11.90 -8.56
C VAL A 16 46.37 -11.90 -8.58
N THR A 17 47.01 -11.66 -7.43
CA THR A 17 48.47 -11.75 -7.32
C THR A 17 48.98 -13.19 -7.16
N GLY A 18 48.10 -14.17 -6.93
CA GLY A 18 48.44 -15.59 -6.90
C GLY A 18 48.34 -16.24 -8.29
N ALA A 19 49.26 -17.15 -8.61
CA ALA A 19 49.42 -17.71 -9.96
C ALA A 19 48.26 -18.59 -10.49
N HIS A 20 47.18 -18.80 -9.71
CA HIS A 20 46.20 -19.86 -10.02
C HIS A 20 44.73 -19.54 -9.72
N PHE A 21 44.34 -18.28 -9.52
CA PHE A 21 42.92 -17.96 -9.30
C PHE A 21 42.21 -17.51 -10.58
N PRO A 22 41.00 -18.02 -10.88
CA PRO A 22 40.18 -17.50 -11.96
C PRO A 22 39.77 -16.06 -11.63
N CYS A 23 40.10 -15.12 -12.52
CA CYS A 23 39.58 -13.77 -12.44
C CYS A 23 38.05 -13.82 -12.55
N THR A 24 37.36 -13.50 -11.47
CA THR A 24 35.90 -13.37 -11.42
C THR A 24 35.51 -11.88 -11.37
N ALA A 25 34.23 -11.57 -11.58
CA ALA A 25 33.71 -10.21 -11.44
C ALA A 25 33.97 -9.59 -10.04
N ALA A 26 34.28 -10.40 -9.02
CA ALA A 26 34.64 -9.92 -7.69
C ALA A 26 35.93 -9.06 -7.70
N PHE A 27 36.79 -9.21 -8.70
CA PHE A 27 37.93 -8.31 -8.94
C PHE A 27 37.47 -6.86 -9.17
N ASP A 28 36.52 -6.66 -10.08
CA ASP A 28 36.01 -5.34 -10.43
C ASP A 28 35.30 -4.69 -9.23
N ILE A 29 34.58 -5.49 -8.44
CA ILE A 29 33.94 -5.04 -7.19
C ILE A 29 34.99 -4.51 -6.19
N PHE A 30 36.12 -5.21 -6.08
CA PHE A 30 37.21 -4.74 -5.22
C PHE A 30 37.82 -3.43 -5.73
N SER A 31 38.11 -3.35 -7.02
CA SER A 31 38.62 -2.11 -7.63
C SER A 31 37.65 -0.94 -7.47
N PHE A 32 36.34 -1.19 -7.57
CA PHE A 32 35.29 -0.21 -7.27
C PHE A 32 35.35 0.27 -5.82
N GLY A 33 35.53 -0.64 -4.85
CA GLY A 33 35.72 -0.28 -3.44
C GLY A 33 36.91 0.65 -3.23
N ILE A 34 38.04 0.37 -3.89
CA ILE A 34 39.25 1.21 -3.83
C ILE A 34 39.02 2.59 -4.44
N LEU A 35 38.37 2.66 -5.60
CA LEU A 35 38.07 3.93 -6.27
C LEU A 35 37.09 4.78 -5.47
N SER A 36 36.08 4.15 -4.87
CA SER A 36 35.11 4.80 -4.00
C SER A 36 35.78 5.38 -2.76
N LEU A 37 36.67 4.59 -2.13
CA LEU A 37 37.46 5.01 -0.98
C LEU A 37 38.35 6.22 -1.31
N PHE A 38 39.03 6.20 -2.47
CA PHE A 38 39.82 7.34 -2.95
C PHE A 38 38.95 8.58 -3.23
N THR A 39 37.79 8.38 -3.83
CA THR A 39 36.87 9.46 -4.23
C THR A 39 36.34 10.22 -3.01
N LEU A 40 35.98 9.49 -1.96
CA LEU A 40 35.46 10.07 -0.72
C LEU A 40 36.57 10.69 0.13
N THR A 41 37.67 9.97 0.33
CA THR A 41 38.71 10.41 1.28
C THR A 41 39.72 11.38 0.68
N ARG A 42 39.84 11.40 -0.67
CA ARG A 42 40.94 12.02 -1.43
C ARG A 42 42.33 11.50 -1.06
N LEU A 43 42.40 10.42 -0.30
CA LEU A 43 43.66 9.76 0.04
C LEU A 43 43.94 8.71 -1.01
N PRO A 44 45.05 8.82 -1.78
CA PRO A 44 45.39 7.81 -2.75
C PRO A 44 45.41 6.45 -2.05
N PRO A 45 44.98 5.36 -2.71
CA PRO A 45 45.17 4.04 -2.18
C PRO A 45 46.68 3.83 -2.13
N ASN A 46 47.28 4.10 -0.97
CA ASN A 46 48.72 4.25 -0.83
C ASN A 46 49.42 3.10 -1.52
N ASN A 47 50.53 3.38 -2.21
CA ASN A 47 51.40 2.35 -2.75
C ASN A 47 51.84 1.48 -1.57
N VAL A 48 51.16 0.35 -1.43
CA VAL A 48 51.37 -0.59 -0.35
C VAL A 48 52.62 -1.40 -0.67
N LEU A 49 53.76 -0.73 -0.69
CA LEU A 49 54.99 -1.39 -0.28
C LEU A 49 54.72 -2.01 1.09
N PRO A 50 55.22 -3.23 1.37
CA PRO A 50 55.12 -3.80 2.71
C PRO A 50 55.80 -2.83 3.67
N GLN A 51 55.02 -1.96 4.32
CA GLN A 51 55.49 -1.24 5.48
C GLN A 51 55.53 -2.28 6.58
N THR A 52 56.74 -2.63 7.01
CA THR A 52 56.92 -3.45 8.21
C THR A 52 56.51 -2.61 9.40
N TYR A 53 55.47 -3.04 10.12
CA TYR A 53 55.03 -2.40 11.35
C TYR A 53 55.60 -3.15 12.53
N THR A 54 56.00 -2.43 13.57
CA THR A 54 56.41 -3.03 14.83
C THR A 54 55.21 -3.06 15.77
N ASN A 55 54.76 -4.25 16.19
CA ASN A 55 53.70 -4.37 17.18
C ASN A 55 54.17 -3.88 18.57
N GLU A 56 53.27 -3.87 19.56
CA GLU A 56 53.59 -3.50 20.96
C GLU A 56 54.71 -4.35 21.56
N SER A 57 54.89 -5.58 21.07
CA SER A 57 55.97 -6.49 21.43
C SER A 57 57.27 -6.29 20.64
N LYS A 58 57.37 -5.21 19.84
CA LYS A 58 58.50 -4.89 18.95
C LYS A 58 58.82 -5.96 17.90
N GLN A 59 57.84 -6.78 17.52
CA GLN A 59 57.95 -7.72 16.40
C GLN A 59 57.50 -7.06 15.09
N LEU A 60 58.25 -7.32 14.01
CA LEU A 60 57.87 -6.89 12.67
C LEU A 60 56.70 -7.74 12.19
N ILE A 61 55.53 -7.14 12.04
CA ILE A 61 54.34 -7.74 11.46
C ILE A 61 54.15 -7.18 10.05
N CYS A 62 53.89 -8.08 9.10
CA CYS A 62 53.48 -7.71 7.76
C CYS A 62 51.97 -7.48 7.76
N LEU A 63 51.54 -6.23 7.72
CA LEU A 63 50.12 -5.92 7.64
C LEU A 63 49.54 -6.39 6.30
N SER A 64 48.36 -6.99 6.36
CA SER A 64 47.56 -7.32 5.19
C SER A 64 47.30 -6.08 4.34
N LYS A 65 46.94 -6.28 3.06
CA LYS A 65 46.61 -5.14 2.17
C LYS A 65 45.43 -4.30 2.72
N ILE A 66 44.54 -4.87 3.52
CA ILE A 66 43.39 -4.15 4.10
C ILE A 66 43.75 -3.36 5.35
N GLU A 67 44.58 -3.91 6.24
CA GLU A 67 45.07 -3.20 7.43
C GLU A 67 45.90 -1.96 7.03
N ARG A 68 46.65 -2.06 5.93
CA ARG A 68 47.38 -0.91 5.36
C ARG A 68 46.46 0.19 4.79
N ARG A 69 45.17 -0.11 4.60
CA ARG A 69 44.12 0.84 4.19
C ARG A 69 43.28 1.33 5.37
N SER A 70 43.57 0.87 6.61
CA SER A 70 42.86 1.28 7.82
C SER A 70 42.70 2.80 7.95
N PRO A 71 43.71 3.65 7.66
CA PRO A 71 43.54 5.10 7.78
C PRO A 71 42.44 5.69 6.88
N SER A 72 42.29 5.15 5.66
CA SER A 72 41.25 5.61 4.74
C SER A 72 39.87 5.07 5.11
N VAL A 73 39.80 3.80 5.56
CA VAL A 73 38.56 3.19 6.06
C VAL A 73 38.08 3.89 7.34
N GLU A 74 38.98 4.14 8.29
CA GLU A 74 38.72 4.90 9.51
C GLU A 74 38.27 6.32 9.22
N LYS A 75 38.84 6.97 8.19
CA LYS A 75 38.39 8.29 7.75
C LYS A 75 36.93 8.23 7.27
N ILE A 76 36.58 7.25 6.43
CA ILE A 76 35.19 7.06 6.00
C ILE A 76 34.26 6.78 7.18
N PHE A 77 34.68 5.93 8.14
CA PHE A 77 33.85 5.67 9.32
C PHE A 77 33.71 6.86 10.25
N ARG A 78 34.73 7.71 10.35
CA ARG A 78 34.68 8.94 11.13
C ARG A 78 33.79 9.99 10.48
N GLU A 79 33.88 10.09 9.16
CA GLU A 79 33.03 10.99 8.37
C GLU A 79 31.62 10.41 8.35
N LEU A 80 31.35 9.32 7.64
CA LEU A 80 30.00 8.83 7.40
C LEU A 80 29.33 8.09 8.59
N GLY A 81 30.11 7.54 9.51
CA GLY A 81 29.63 6.59 10.52
C GLY A 81 29.80 5.12 10.09
N LYS A 82 30.03 4.23 11.07
CA LYS A 82 30.21 2.77 10.82
C LYS A 82 28.96 2.08 10.28
N GLU A 83 27.79 2.56 10.69
CA GLU A 83 26.48 2.02 10.28
C GLU A 83 25.97 2.62 8.96
N HIS A 84 26.74 3.52 8.34
CA HIS A 84 26.32 4.16 7.12
C HIS A 84 26.30 3.15 5.94
N PRO A 85 25.20 3.02 5.17
CA PRO A 85 25.09 2.02 4.11
C PRO A 85 26.22 2.10 3.07
N LEU A 86 26.60 3.32 2.66
CA LEU A 86 27.75 3.51 1.75
C LEU A 86 29.08 3.07 2.38
N ALA A 87 29.29 3.31 3.68
CA ALA A 87 30.52 2.90 4.36
C ALA A 87 30.58 1.38 4.44
N GLN A 88 29.49 0.70 4.82
CA GLN A 88 29.38 -0.76 4.84
C GLN A 88 29.52 -1.38 3.43
N LEU A 89 28.98 -0.73 2.40
CA LEU A 89 29.13 -1.17 1.01
C LEU A 89 30.58 -1.08 0.57
N ILE A 90 31.24 0.05 0.81
CA ILE A 90 32.65 0.24 0.44
C ILE A 90 33.55 -0.74 1.19
N THR A 91 33.32 -0.96 2.48
CA THR A 91 34.15 -1.92 3.24
C THR A 91 33.91 -3.37 2.82
N SER A 92 32.66 -3.76 2.53
CA SER A 92 32.37 -5.11 2.01
C SER A 92 32.95 -5.35 0.61
N CYS A 93 33.08 -4.31 -0.23
CA CYS A 93 33.82 -4.42 -1.50
C CYS A 93 35.30 -4.77 -1.29
N LEU A 94 35.88 -4.37 -0.16
CA LEU A 94 37.29 -4.54 0.16
C LEU A 94 37.60 -5.86 0.88
N ASP A 95 36.61 -6.74 1.06
CA ASP A 95 36.80 -8.05 1.70
C ASP A 95 37.89 -8.87 0.98
N GLN A 96 38.72 -9.58 1.75
CA GLN A 96 39.76 -10.44 1.18
C GLN A 96 39.19 -11.67 0.50
N GLN A 97 38.03 -12.16 0.95
CA GLN A 97 37.35 -13.30 0.35
C GLN A 97 36.47 -12.82 -0.81
N PRO A 98 36.75 -13.21 -2.07
CA PRO A 98 35.96 -12.77 -3.22
C PRO A 98 34.46 -13.13 -3.10
N ALA A 99 34.15 -14.25 -2.45
CA ALA A 99 32.77 -14.72 -2.24
C ALA A 99 31.98 -13.88 -1.21
N SER A 100 32.67 -13.16 -0.32
CA SER A 100 32.04 -12.28 0.67
C SER A 100 31.74 -10.88 0.13
N ARG A 101 32.29 -10.53 -1.05
CA ARG A 101 32.08 -9.24 -1.67
C ARG A 101 30.65 -9.14 -2.25
N PRO A 102 30.05 -7.94 -2.29
CA PRO A 102 28.75 -7.75 -2.91
C PRO A 102 28.82 -8.04 -4.42
N THR A 103 27.70 -8.47 -4.99
CA THR A 103 27.56 -8.56 -6.45
C THR A 103 27.41 -7.18 -7.07
N ALA A 104 27.69 -7.05 -8.36
CA ALA A 104 27.44 -5.79 -9.10
C ALA A 104 25.97 -5.35 -9.00
N ALA A 105 25.03 -6.29 -9.03
CA ALA A 105 23.61 -6.00 -8.83
C ALA A 105 23.34 -5.38 -7.44
N LYS A 106 24.00 -5.87 -6.39
CA LYS A 106 23.85 -5.31 -5.04
C LYS A 106 24.45 -3.90 -4.92
N LEU A 107 25.56 -3.64 -5.62
CA LEU A 107 26.13 -2.29 -5.71
C LEU A 107 25.13 -1.30 -6.33
N VAL A 108 24.56 -1.66 -7.48
CA VAL A 108 23.59 -0.81 -8.19
C VAL A 108 22.36 -0.58 -7.31
N GLU A 109 21.80 -1.63 -6.71
CA GLU A 109 20.64 -1.50 -5.81
C GLU A 109 20.92 -0.53 -4.64
N THR A 110 22.04 -0.72 -3.95
CA THR A 110 22.41 0.11 -2.80
C THR A 110 22.68 1.56 -3.22
N HIS A 111 23.34 1.76 -4.37
CA HIS A 111 23.60 3.08 -4.91
C HIS A 111 22.32 3.78 -5.38
N SER A 112 21.38 3.06 -6.00
CA SER A 112 20.08 3.59 -6.39
C SER A 112 19.25 4.01 -5.18
N LEU A 113 19.27 3.23 -4.08
CA LEU A 113 18.59 3.61 -2.84
C LEU A 113 19.19 4.89 -2.23
N LEU A 114 20.51 5.00 -2.21
CA LEU A 114 21.20 6.21 -1.76
C LEU A 114 20.92 7.40 -2.67
N TRP A 115 20.87 7.20 -3.99
CA TRP A 115 20.57 8.25 -4.96
C TRP A 115 19.12 8.72 -4.87
N GLN A 116 18.15 7.81 -4.72
CA GLN A 116 16.75 8.19 -4.52
C GLN A 116 16.55 9.01 -3.24
N ALA A 117 17.30 8.69 -2.18
CA ALA A 117 17.35 9.54 -1.00
C ALA A 117 18.01 10.90 -1.26
N ALA A 118 18.93 10.98 -2.24
CA ALA A 118 19.61 12.21 -2.66
C ALA A 118 18.82 13.08 -3.65
N VAL A 119 17.90 12.52 -4.45
CA VAL A 119 17.09 13.28 -5.43
C VAL A 119 16.07 14.20 -4.76
N LEU A 120 15.80 14.01 -3.46
CA LEU A 120 15.01 14.93 -2.64
C LEU A 120 15.80 16.16 -2.16
N ILE A 121 17.04 16.33 -2.61
CA ILE A 121 17.90 17.43 -2.24
C ILE A 121 17.67 18.58 -3.25
N PRO A 122 17.15 19.75 -2.82
CA PRO A 122 17.12 20.95 -3.66
C PRO A 122 18.55 21.34 -4.08
N ASP A 123 18.69 22.17 -5.10
CA ASP A 123 19.97 22.56 -5.69
C ASP A 123 20.65 23.80 -5.02
N PRO A 124 21.03 23.81 -3.71
CA PRO A 124 21.96 24.83 -3.21
C PRO A 124 23.27 24.22 -2.65
N PHE A 125 23.73 23.07 -3.15
CA PHE A 125 24.92 22.40 -2.61
C PHE A 125 26.25 22.83 -3.26
N GLN A 126 26.31 24.01 -3.88
CA GLN A 126 27.57 24.57 -4.39
C GLN A 126 28.57 24.94 -3.27
N GLU A 127 28.14 25.10 -2.01
CA GLU A 127 29.02 25.60 -0.92
C GLU A 127 29.34 24.61 0.21
N LYS A 128 28.82 23.38 0.19
CA LYS A 128 29.11 22.39 1.25
C LYS A 128 30.11 21.33 0.81
N THR A 129 30.86 20.78 1.75
CA THR A 129 31.83 19.72 1.44
C THR A 129 31.08 18.48 0.93
N LYS A 130 31.70 17.66 0.07
CA LYS A 130 31.09 16.40 -0.41
C LYS A 130 30.67 15.48 0.75
N VAL A 131 31.33 15.58 1.89
CA VAL A 131 31.00 14.84 3.12
C VAL A 131 29.67 15.30 3.68
N ASP A 132 29.41 16.60 3.73
CA ASP A 132 28.12 17.16 4.17
C ASP A 132 26.95 16.70 3.29
N LEU A 133 27.19 16.57 1.97
CA LEU A 133 26.20 16.04 1.05
C LEU A 133 25.85 14.58 1.36
N VAL A 134 26.86 13.75 1.64
CA VAL A 134 26.63 12.34 2.01
C VAL A 134 25.90 12.25 3.36
N HIS A 135 26.29 13.04 4.37
CA HIS A 135 25.58 13.10 5.65
C HIS A 135 24.12 13.51 5.51
N HIS A 136 23.85 14.51 4.67
CA HIS A 136 22.49 14.98 4.43
C HIS A 136 21.65 13.90 3.74
N THR A 137 22.20 13.27 2.71
CA THR A 137 21.59 12.13 2.01
C THR A 137 21.29 10.98 2.97
N HIS A 138 22.21 10.71 3.90
CA HIS A 138 22.05 9.66 4.91
C HIS A 138 20.90 9.95 5.88
N ASN A 139 20.85 11.17 6.42
CA ASN A 139 19.81 11.55 7.36
C ASN A 139 18.42 11.46 6.70
N LEU A 140 18.32 11.84 5.42
CA LEU A 140 17.11 11.66 4.61
C LEU A 140 16.76 10.19 4.40
N ALA A 141 17.74 9.34 4.05
CA ALA A 141 17.53 7.91 3.90
C ALA A 141 17.04 7.25 5.20
N CYS A 142 17.65 7.60 6.34
CA CYS A 142 17.25 7.13 7.66
C CYS A 142 15.84 7.59 8.05
N ALA A 143 15.49 8.85 7.77
CA ALA A 143 14.13 9.36 7.96
C ALA A 143 13.12 8.62 7.08
N HIS A 144 13.47 8.31 5.83
CA HIS A 144 12.63 7.52 4.93
C HIS A 144 12.42 6.09 5.40
N VAL A 145 13.45 5.42 5.92
CA VAL A 145 13.31 4.08 6.50
C VAL A 145 12.42 4.13 7.74
N GLY A 146 12.52 5.18 8.56
CA GLY A 146 11.61 5.43 9.69
C GLY A 146 10.15 5.56 9.23
N MET A 147 9.87 6.46 8.30
CA MET A 147 8.53 6.65 7.74
C MET A 147 7.97 5.39 7.07
N ARG A 148 8.82 4.59 6.41
CA ARG A 148 8.39 3.33 5.79
C ARG A 148 7.93 2.30 6.83
N ARG A 149 8.62 2.20 7.96
CA ARG A 149 8.20 1.32 9.07
C ARG A 149 6.89 1.78 9.70
N GLU A 150 6.66 3.08 9.79
CA GLU A 150 5.39 3.64 10.27
C GLU A 150 4.24 3.34 9.29
N LEU A 151 4.49 3.46 7.98
CA LEU A 151 3.54 3.07 6.94
C LEU A 151 3.23 1.57 6.95
N GLU A 152 4.24 0.72 7.05
CA GLU A 152 4.06 -0.74 7.17
C GLU A 152 3.28 -1.12 8.44
N SER A 153 3.56 -0.44 9.57
CA SER A 153 2.79 -0.62 10.80
C SER A 153 1.33 -0.20 10.63
N HIS A 154 1.06 0.87 9.89
CA HIS A 154 -0.31 1.34 9.66
C HIS A 154 -1.08 0.39 8.74
N ASP A 155 -0.44 -0.14 7.69
CA ASP A 155 -1.01 -1.15 6.79
C ASP A 155 -1.35 -2.45 7.53
N ASP A 156 -0.47 -2.90 8.43
CA ASP A 156 -0.73 -4.09 9.25
C ASP A 156 -1.91 -3.86 10.21
N GLU A 157 -2.01 -2.68 10.80
CA GLU A 157 -3.13 -2.30 11.66
C GLU A 157 -4.47 -2.26 10.89
N GLN A 158 -4.46 -1.74 9.66
CA GLN A 158 -5.64 -1.77 8.76
C GLN A 158 -6.02 -3.20 8.36
N ARG A 159 -5.03 -4.07 8.06
CA ARG A 159 -5.28 -5.49 7.75
C ARG A 159 -5.92 -6.23 8.91
N ASP A 160 -5.48 -5.96 10.13
CA ASP A 160 -6.06 -6.56 11.33
C ASP A 160 -7.50 -6.05 11.60
N GLN A 161 -7.77 -4.76 11.35
CA GLN A 161 -9.14 -4.22 11.40
C GLN A 161 -10.06 -4.90 10.38
N ILE A 162 -9.60 -5.08 9.14
CA ILE A 162 -10.34 -5.78 8.08
C ILE A 162 -10.60 -7.24 8.50
N ARG A 163 -9.58 -7.93 9.02
CA ARG A 163 -9.72 -9.31 9.51
C ARG A 163 -10.76 -9.42 10.63
N GLY A 164 -10.75 -8.47 11.56
CA GLY A 164 -11.73 -8.41 12.66
C GLY A 164 -13.16 -8.11 12.18
N LEU A 165 -13.34 -7.33 11.11
CA LEU A 165 -14.65 -7.13 10.47
C LEU A 165 -15.15 -8.41 9.80
N LEU A 166 -14.30 -9.09 9.02
CA LEU A 166 -14.65 -10.33 8.34
C LEU A 166 -15.05 -11.44 9.32
N GLN A 167 -14.34 -11.57 10.45
CA GLN A 167 -14.71 -12.53 11.50
C GLN A 167 -16.08 -12.22 12.14
N ARG A 168 -16.40 -10.93 12.35
CA ARG A 168 -17.72 -10.53 12.87
C ARG A 168 -18.84 -10.85 11.89
N MET A 169 -18.61 -10.62 10.59
CA MET A 169 -19.57 -10.99 9.54
C MET A 169 -19.78 -12.51 9.46
N ALA A 170 -18.71 -13.30 9.58
CA ALA A 170 -18.81 -14.76 9.58
C ALA A 170 -19.67 -15.27 10.76
N ARG A 171 -19.44 -14.75 11.97
CA ARG A 171 -20.25 -15.10 13.16
C ARG A 171 -21.72 -14.71 13.02
N GLN A 172 -22.00 -13.54 12.42
CA GLN A 172 -23.38 -13.13 12.17
C GLN A 172 -24.08 -14.06 11.17
N ARG A 173 -23.34 -14.61 10.21
CA ARG A 173 -23.87 -15.56 9.23
C ARG A 173 -24.20 -16.93 9.84
N GLU A 174 -23.43 -17.39 10.83
CA GLU A 174 -23.71 -18.64 11.56
C GLU A 174 -24.89 -18.54 12.54
N MET A 175 -25.25 -17.33 12.97
CA MET A 175 -26.40 -17.11 13.88
C MET A 175 -27.73 -16.87 13.16
N LEU A 176 -27.74 -16.84 11.82
CA LEU A 176 -28.99 -16.79 11.07
C LEU A 176 -29.59 -18.19 11.04
N PRO A 177 -30.82 -18.39 11.55
CA PRO A 177 -31.51 -19.67 11.43
C PRO A 177 -31.64 -20.02 9.94
N THR A 178 -31.33 -21.27 9.61
CA THR A 178 -31.46 -21.81 8.27
C THR A 178 -32.93 -21.81 7.87
N GLU A 179 -33.24 -21.29 6.68
CA GLU A 179 -34.61 -21.13 6.16
C GLU A 179 -35.43 -22.44 6.15
N ASP A 180 -34.75 -23.59 6.24
CA ASP A 180 -35.35 -24.92 6.28
C ASP A 180 -36.14 -25.22 7.57
N ASP A 181 -35.82 -24.57 8.71
CA ASP A 181 -36.44 -24.87 10.00
C ASP A 181 -37.81 -24.16 10.20
N GLU A 182 -38.08 -23.06 9.48
CA GLU A 182 -39.36 -22.35 9.59
C GLU A 182 -40.47 -22.93 8.69
N GLU A 183 -40.11 -23.70 7.66
CA GLU A 183 -41.07 -24.21 6.67
C GLU A 183 -41.76 -25.50 7.17
N GLU A 184 -41.07 -26.34 7.95
CA GLU A 184 -41.61 -27.59 8.51
C GLU A 184 -42.74 -27.35 9.54
N ASP A 185 -42.60 -26.34 10.41
CA ASP A 185 -43.59 -26.04 11.45
C ASP A 185 -44.90 -25.45 10.86
N LYS A 186 -44.78 -24.62 9.82
CA LYS A 186 -45.96 -24.05 9.12
C LYS A 186 -46.72 -25.13 8.32
N GLU A 187 -46.02 -26.11 7.76
CA GLU A 187 -46.64 -27.20 7.02
C GLU A 187 -47.35 -28.22 7.94
N MET A 188 -46.80 -28.50 9.13
CA MET A 188 -47.37 -29.45 10.09
C MET A 188 -48.73 -29.00 10.65
N VAL A 189 -48.86 -27.71 10.97
CA VAL A 189 -50.10 -27.11 11.50
C VAL A 189 -51.21 -27.11 10.44
N SER A 190 -50.86 -26.80 9.18
CA SER A 190 -51.80 -26.83 8.06
C SER A 190 -52.33 -28.25 7.78
N LYS A 191 -51.45 -29.27 7.79
CA LYS A 191 -51.83 -30.67 7.57
C LYS A 191 -52.78 -31.21 8.66
N LYS A 192 -52.57 -30.87 9.94
CA LYS A 192 -53.46 -31.26 11.05
C LYS A 192 -54.83 -30.61 10.97
N ALA A 193 -54.91 -29.31 10.68
CA ALA A 193 -56.19 -28.60 10.53
C ALA A 193 -57.01 -29.18 9.37
N ILE A 194 -56.36 -29.52 8.24
CA ILE A 194 -57.05 -30.09 7.09
C ILE A 194 -57.55 -31.51 7.36
N ALA A 195 -56.76 -32.36 8.04
CA ALA A 195 -57.18 -33.70 8.42
C ALA A 195 -58.37 -33.68 9.39
N TYR A 196 -58.40 -32.71 10.31
CA TYR A 196 -59.50 -32.53 11.26
C TYR A 196 -60.80 -32.08 10.56
N ILE A 197 -60.70 -31.14 9.62
CA ILE A 197 -61.84 -30.70 8.81
C ILE A 197 -62.37 -31.85 7.97
N ALA A 198 -61.50 -32.61 7.28
CA ALA A 198 -61.88 -33.70 6.38
C ALA A 198 -62.70 -34.82 7.07
N ASN A 199 -62.43 -35.10 8.35
CA ASN A 199 -63.14 -36.13 9.12
C ASN A 199 -64.53 -35.68 9.64
N PHE A 200 -64.83 -34.38 9.66
CA PHE A 200 -66.11 -33.83 10.12
C PHE A 200 -67.06 -33.43 8.98
N VAL A 201 -66.70 -33.65 7.71
CA VAL A 201 -67.44 -33.17 6.52
C VAL A 201 -68.69 -34.02 6.18
N GLU A 202 -68.97 -35.11 6.88
CA GLU A 202 -70.24 -35.83 6.68
C GLU A 202 -71.43 -34.99 7.16
N GLY A 203 -72.05 -34.28 6.21
CA GLY A 203 -73.24 -33.45 6.44
C GLY A 203 -73.06 -31.93 6.27
N ILE A 204 -71.86 -31.46 5.94
CA ILE A 204 -71.65 -30.02 5.66
C ILE A 204 -72.15 -29.70 4.25
N GLN A 205 -73.09 -28.76 4.15
CA GLN A 205 -73.57 -28.17 2.90
C GLN A 205 -72.48 -27.25 2.32
N ALA A 206 -71.58 -27.83 1.52
CA ALA A 206 -70.39 -27.17 0.99
C ALA A 206 -70.73 -25.93 0.13
N ASP A 207 -71.89 -25.94 -0.52
CA ASP A 207 -72.40 -24.83 -1.32
C ASP A 207 -72.75 -23.60 -0.47
N LYS A 208 -73.32 -23.81 0.72
CA LYS A 208 -73.63 -22.73 1.66
C LYS A 208 -72.37 -22.22 2.35
N LEU A 209 -71.49 -23.13 2.75
CA LEU A 209 -70.22 -22.75 3.38
C LEU A 209 -69.35 -21.93 2.42
N GLY A 210 -69.24 -22.34 1.17
CA GLY A 210 -68.50 -21.61 0.15
C GLY A 210 -69.02 -20.18 -0.06
N ARG A 211 -70.35 -20.01 -0.09
CA ARG A 211 -70.99 -18.68 -0.22
C ARG A 211 -70.69 -17.78 0.97
N GLU A 212 -70.79 -18.29 2.19
CA GLU A 212 -70.50 -17.54 3.41
C GLU A 212 -69.01 -17.16 3.53
N LEU A 213 -68.12 -17.95 2.93
CA LEU A 213 -66.68 -17.67 2.87
C LEU A 213 -66.27 -16.80 1.68
N GLY A 214 -67.23 -16.35 0.85
CA GLY A 214 -66.97 -15.52 -0.33
C GLY A 214 -66.26 -16.26 -1.47
N VAL A 215 -66.35 -17.59 -1.52
CA VAL A 215 -65.82 -18.40 -2.63
C VAL A 215 -66.66 -18.13 -3.88
N CYS A 216 -66.01 -17.90 -5.02
CA CYS A 216 -66.72 -17.63 -6.27
C CYS A 216 -67.59 -18.82 -6.72
N GLU A 217 -68.72 -18.52 -7.35
CA GLU A 217 -69.76 -19.49 -7.70
C GLU A 217 -69.27 -20.58 -8.65
N SER A 218 -68.30 -20.27 -9.52
CA SER A 218 -67.64 -21.25 -10.41
C SER A 218 -66.87 -22.32 -9.64
N THR A 219 -66.25 -21.97 -8.51
CA THR A 219 -65.53 -22.93 -7.65
C THR A 219 -66.50 -23.79 -6.84
N ILE A 220 -67.63 -23.20 -6.42
CA ILE A 220 -68.70 -23.92 -5.72
C ILE A 220 -69.37 -24.95 -6.65
N ALA A 221 -69.63 -24.59 -7.90
CA ALA A 221 -70.23 -25.49 -8.89
C ALA A 221 -69.39 -26.75 -9.15
N ILE A 222 -68.05 -26.64 -9.12
CA ILE A 222 -67.13 -27.79 -9.25
C ILE A 222 -67.28 -28.79 -8.08
N ILE A 223 -67.67 -28.30 -6.90
CA ILE A 223 -67.86 -29.13 -5.70
C ILE A 223 -69.21 -29.87 -5.76
N ASP A 224 -70.24 -29.24 -6.32
CA ASP A 224 -71.62 -29.75 -6.32
C ASP A 224 -71.90 -30.73 -7.49
N CYS A 225 -70.94 -30.91 -8.41
CA CYS A 225 -71.01 -31.95 -9.43
C CYS A 225 -71.00 -33.35 -8.79
N LYS A 226 -72.19 -33.97 -8.66
CA LYS A 226 -72.39 -35.35 -8.19
C LYS A 226 -71.39 -36.32 -8.83
N PRO A 227 -70.35 -36.77 -8.11
CA PRO A 227 -69.46 -37.81 -8.61
C PRO A 227 -70.08 -39.18 -8.37
N ALA A 228 -69.72 -40.16 -9.20
CA ALA A 228 -70.16 -41.54 -9.05
C ALA A 228 -69.60 -42.26 -7.80
N ASN A 229 -68.74 -41.60 -7.00
CA ASN A 229 -68.02 -42.23 -5.88
C ASN A 229 -67.81 -41.26 -4.69
N ARG A 230 -68.18 -41.68 -3.47
CA ARG A 230 -68.20 -40.83 -2.25
C ARG A 230 -66.81 -40.39 -1.77
N CYS A 231 -65.77 -41.18 -1.98
CA CYS A 231 -64.41 -40.83 -1.52
C CYS A 231 -63.80 -39.63 -2.28
N ASP A 232 -64.21 -39.40 -3.53
CA ASP A 232 -63.75 -38.23 -4.30
C ASP A 232 -64.37 -36.91 -3.81
N GLU A 233 -65.54 -36.98 -3.18
CA GLU A 233 -66.28 -35.80 -2.72
C GLU A 233 -65.56 -35.10 -1.57
N ASN A 234 -65.12 -35.85 -0.55
CA ASN A 234 -64.40 -35.30 0.60
C ASN A 234 -63.03 -34.74 0.21
N ARG A 235 -62.33 -35.38 -0.73
CA ARG A 235 -61.04 -34.91 -1.24
C ARG A 235 -61.17 -33.61 -2.03
N LYS A 236 -62.21 -33.48 -2.86
CA LYS A 236 -62.52 -32.23 -3.58
C LYS A 236 -62.89 -31.10 -2.63
N ARG A 237 -63.76 -31.37 -1.64
CA ARG A 237 -64.14 -30.38 -0.60
C ARG A 237 -62.93 -29.89 0.20
N ALA A 238 -62.04 -30.79 0.62
CA ALA A 238 -60.81 -30.44 1.32
C ALA A 238 -59.86 -29.60 0.46
N ASN A 239 -59.74 -29.91 -0.84
CA ASN A 239 -58.89 -29.14 -1.76
C ASN A 239 -59.43 -27.72 -2.01
N VAL A 240 -60.76 -27.52 -2.05
CA VAL A 240 -61.31 -26.16 -2.18
C VAL A 240 -61.11 -25.33 -0.92
N LEU A 241 -61.30 -25.92 0.26
CA LEU A 241 -60.95 -25.26 1.54
C LEU A 241 -59.48 -24.86 1.59
N ARG A 242 -58.57 -25.74 1.13
CA ARG A 242 -57.14 -25.41 0.97
C ARG A 242 -56.91 -24.25 0.01
N GLN A 243 -57.60 -24.23 -1.12
CA GLN A 243 -57.44 -23.18 -2.13
C GLN A 243 -57.99 -21.84 -1.65
N TRP A 244 -59.08 -21.84 -0.87
CA TRP A 244 -59.61 -20.64 -0.22
C TRP A 244 -58.66 -20.08 0.85
N LEU A 245 -58.12 -20.97 1.71
CA LEU A 245 -57.13 -20.58 2.72
C LEU A 245 -55.86 -19.95 2.10
N ARG A 246 -55.52 -20.34 0.87
CA ARG A 246 -54.37 -19.78 0.14
C ARG A 246 -54.66 -18.47 -0.59
N ASN A 247 -55.91 -18.24 -1.01
CA ASN A 247 -56.27 -17.13 -1.91
C ASN A 247 -56.89 -15.92 -1.21
N THR A 248 -57.21 -16.00 0.07
CA THR A 248 -57.72 -14.84 0.82
C THR A 248 -56.56 -14.12 1.50
N SER A 249 -56.53 -12.79 1.43
CA SER A 249 -55.46 -11.95 1.99
C SER A 249 -55.41 -11.97 3.52
N SER A 250 -56.48 -12.44 4.19
CA SER A 250 -56.44 -12.95 5.57
C SER A 250 -57.69 -13.78 5.91
N PRO A 251 -57.72 -15.10 5.68
CA PRO A 251 -58.75 -15.95 6.24
C PRO A 251 -58.49 -16.06 7.74
N THR A 252 -59.05 -15.14 8.52
CA THR A 252 -58.97 -15.28 9.98
C THR A 252 -59.78 -16.51 10.39
N TRP A 253 -59.23 -17.29 11.32
CA TRP A 253 -59.91 -18.43 11.92
C TRP A 253 -61.35 -18.09 12.37
N GLY A 254 -61.54 -16.86 12.84
CA GLY A 254 -62.85 -16.30 13.20
C GLY A 254 -63.86 -16.24 12.04
N ALA A 255 -63.43 -15.95 10.80
CA ALA A 255 -64.31 -15.93 9.64
C ALA A 255 -64.84 -17.34 9.30
N LEU A 256 -63.98 -18.37 9.39
CA LEU A 256 -64.36 -19.77 9.18
C LEU A 256 -65.36 -20.25 10.24
N VAL A 257 -65.07 -19.96 11.52
CA VAL A 257 -65.97 -20.32 12.63
C VAL A 257 -67.32 -19.61 12.51
N LYS A 258 -67.33 -18.34 12.08
CA LYS A 258 -68.57 -17.58 11.86
C LYS A 258 -69.41 -18.15 10.72
N ALA A 259 -68.77 -18.49 9.59
CA ALA A 259 -69.44 -19.09 8.43
C ALA A 259 -70.01 -20.49 8.75
N LEU A 260 -69.29 -21.31 9.52
CA LEU A 260 -69.80 -22.61 9.98
C LEU A 260 -71.01 -22.44 10.92
N GLY A 261 -71.02 -21.39 11.74
CA GLY A 261 -72.14 -21.04 12.58
C GLY A 261 -73.39 -20.62 11.79
N SER A 262 -73.23 -19.82 10.73
CA SER A 262 -74.34 -19.31 9.91
C SER A 262 -75.04 -20.39 9.08
N ILE A 263 -74.31 -21.42 8.64
CA ILE A 263 -74.89 -22.56 7.89
C ILE A 263 -75.56 -23.62 8.78
N GLY A 264 -75.69 -23.37 10.09
CA GLY A 264 -76.33 -24.28 11.04
C GLY A 264 -75.42 -25.36 11.63
N GLN A 265 -74.12 -25.37 11.29
CA GLN A 265 -73.12 -26.31 11.82
C GLN A 265 -72.53 -25.82 13.16
N LYS A 266 -73.40 -25.42 14.09
CA LYS A 266 -73.02 -24.81 15.38
C LYS A 266 -72.08 -25.70 16.20
N ARG A 267 -72.32 -27.01 16.22
CA ARG A 267 -71.47 -27.97 16.96
C ARG A 267 -70.03 -27.99 16.44
N VAL A 268 -69.83 -27.94 15.13
CA VAL A 268 -68.49 -27.90 14.51
C VAL A 268 -67.84 -26.55 14.78
N ALA A 269 -68.59 -25.45 14.64
CA ALA A 269 -68.11 -24.11 14.97
C ALA A 269 -67.68 -23.99 16.45
N ASP A 270 -68.42 -24.59 17.37
CA ASP A 270 -68.10 -24.56 18.80
C ASP A 270 -66.90 -25.44 19.16
N ILE A 271 -66.73 -26.61 18.51
CA ILE A 271 -65.51 -27.43 18.66
C ILE A 271 -64.29 -26.65 18.17
N LEU A 272 -64.37 -26.04 16.99
CA LEU A 272 -63.27 -25.24 16.43
C LEU A 272 -62.99 -23.95 17.22
N ARG A 273 -63.99 -23.39 17.90
CA ARG A 273 -63.84 -22.23 18.80
C ARG A 273 -63.16 -22.61 20.12
N ASN A 274 -63.41 -23.83 20.61
CA ASN A 274 -62.90 -24.31 21.90
C ASN A 274 -61.58 -25.08 21.80
N ASP A 275 -61.08 -25.35 20.59
CA ASP A 275 -59.78 -25.96 20.39
C ASP A 275 -58.65 -24.94 20.64
N LYS A 276 -58.06 -25.03 21.84
CA LYS A 276 -56.97 -24.15 22.31
C LYS A 276 -55.70 -24.22 21.45
N SER A 277 -55.49 -25.31 20.69
CA SER A 277 -54.33 -25.44 19.81
C SER A 277 -54.42 -24.52 18.59
N LEU A 278 -55.63 -24.21 18.13
CA LEU A 278 -55.90 -23.36 16.98
C LEU A 278 -56.04 -21.88 17.36
N GLN A 279 -56.41 -21.60 18.62
CA GLN A 279 -56.46 -20.26 19.21
C GLN A 279 -55.06 -19.61 19.33
N TYR A 280 -54.01 -20.43 19.44
CA TYR A 280 -52.61 -20.00 19.52
C TYR A 280 -52.10 -19.40 18.19
N CYS A 281 -52.65 -19.83 17.04
CA CYS A 281 -52.25 -19.34 15.72
C CYS A 281 -52.72 -17.90 15.47
N THR A 282 -53.87 -17.49 16.00
CA THR A 282 -54.39 -16.12 15.84
C THR A 282 -53.62 -15.08 16.66
N THR A 283 -53.14 -15.45 17.85
CA THR A 283 -52.35 -14.55 18.70
C THR A 283 -50.95 -14.29 18.12
N ILE A 284 -50.35 -15.27 17.45
CA ILE A 284 -49.04 -15.13 16.79
C ILE A 284 -49.11 -14.10 15.66
N THR A 285 -50.14 -14.18 14.79
CA THR A 285 -50.30 -13.25 13.66
C THR A 285 -50.55 -11.79 14.07
N GLU A 286 -51.24 -11.53 15.18
CA GLU A 286 -51.44 -10.17 15.69
C GLU A 286 -50.17 -9.59 16.35
N GLN A 287 -49.34 -10.45 16.93
CA GLN A 287 -48.07 -10.07 17.55
C GLN A 287 -47.01 -9.78 16.47
N GLU A 288 -46.95 -10.58 15.42
CA GLU A 288 -46.09 -10.38 14.23
C GLU A 288 -46.43 -9.10 13.47
N SER A 289 -47.73 -8.74 13.36
CA SER A 289 -48.15 -7.48 12.74
C SER A 289 -47.71 -6.25 13.53
N LYS A 290 -47.79 -6.29 14.87
CA LYS A 290 -47.31 -5.20 15.73
C LYS A 290 -45.79 -5.08 15.72
N GLN A 291 -45.09 -6.20 15.65
CA GLN A 291 -43.64 -6.25 15.53
C GLN A 291 -43.17 -5.67 14.18
N SER A 292 -43.82 -6.04 13.08
CA SER A 292 -43.53 -5.50 11.74
C SER A 292 -43.68 -3.97 11.67
N GLN A 293 -44.72 -3.40 12.29
CA GLN A 293 -44.89 -1.94 12.34
C GLN A 293 -43.83 -1.23 13.22
N ALA A 294 -43.35 -1.88 14.27
CA ALA A 294 -42.27 -1.36 15.10
C ALA A 294 -40.91 -1.43 14.39
N GLU A 295 -40.66 -2.50 13.63
CA GLU A 295 -39.50 -2.66 12.74
C GLU A 295 -39.46 -1.54 11.69
N GLN A 296 -40.61 -1.27 11.05
CA GLN A 296 -40.71 -0.26 9.99
C GLN A 296 -40.40 1.16 10.50
N ARG A 297 -40.86 1.50 11.72
CA ARG A 297 -40.52 2.76 12.39
C ARG A 297 -39.03 2.87 12.76
N LYS A 298 -38.38 1.76 13.11
CA LYS A 298 -36.92 1.73 13.34
C LYS A 298 -36.13 1.96 12.05
N VAL A 299 -36.61 1.43 10.92
CA VAL A 299 -35.99 1.64 9.60
C VAL A 299 -36.09 3.11 9.18
N GLU A 300 -37.25 3.74 9.38
CA GLU A 300 -37.45 5.17 9.06
C GLU A 300 -36.57 6.09 9.92
N ALA A 301 -36.43 5.80 11.22
CA ALA A 301 -35.55 6.57 12.10
C ALA A 301 -34.06 6.44 11.71
N LYS A 302 -33.63 5.25 11.27
CA LYS A 302 -32.26 5.01 10.79
C LYS A 302 -31.97 5.75 9.48
N SER A 303 -32.93 5.76 8.55
CA SER A 303 -32.87 6.50 7.30
C SER A 303 -32.70 8.03 7.51
N ALA A 304 -33.33 8.60 8.53
CA ALA A 304 -33.19 10.03 8.84
C ALA A 304 -31.78 10.39 9.36
N ASP A 305 -31.19 9.53 10.18
CA ASP A 305 -29.83 9.73 10.71
C ASP A 305 -28.77 9.55 9.60
N ASP A 306 -28.98 8.57 8.71
CA ASP A 306 -28.16 8.37 7.51
C ASP A 306 -28.18 9.61 6.60
N GLY A 307 -29.32 10.30 6.47
CA GLY A 307 -29.43 11.55 5.71
C GLY A 307 -28.61 12.71 6.29
N LYS A 308 -28.54 12.81 7.61
CA LYS A 308 -27.72 13.84 8.29
C LYS A 308 -26.23 13.54 8.16
N ALA A 309 -25.84 12.27 8.30
CA ALA A 309 -24.46 11.83 8.05
C ALA A 309 -24.02 12.11 6.60
N ALA A 310 -24.89 11.87 5.62
CA ALA A 310 -24.61 12.16 4.22
C ALA A 310 -24.40 13.66 3.95
N ALA A 311 -25.19 14.54 4.59
CA ALA A 311 -25.04 15.98 4.46
C ALA A 311 -23.72 16.50 5.06
N GLU A 312 -23.32 15.97 6.21
CA GLU A 312 -22.04 16.31 6.86
C GLU A 312 -20.85 15.85 6.02
N LEU A 313 -20.89 14.62 5.49
CA LEU A 313 -19.86 14.12 4.58
C LEU A 313 -19.74 14.97 3.32
N LYS A 314 -20.86 15.42 2.74
CA LYS A 314 -20.85 16.33 1.58
C LYS A 314 -20.21 17.68 1.90
N SER A 315 -20.48 18.23 3.08
CA SER A 315 -19.86 19.46 3.59
C SER A 315 -18.35 19.29 3.77
N GLN A 316 -17.91 18.16 4.34
CA GLN A 316 -16.49 17.86 4.51
C GLN A 316 -15.77 17.66 3.18
N LEU A 317 -16.39 16.97 2.22
CA LEU A 317 -15.85 16.82 0.86
C LEU A 317 -15.68 18.16 0.16
N GLU A 318 -16.63 19.08 0.30
CA GLU A 318 -16.55 20.42 -0.30
C GLU A 318 -15.42 21.25 0.33
N LYS A 319 -15.25 21.19 1.66
CA LYS A 319 -14.10 21.82 2.34
C LYS A 319 -12.77 21.21 1.87
N GLY A 320 -12.72 19.89 1.74
CA GLY A 320 -11.55 19.17 1.22
C GLY A 320 -11.19 19.61 -0.20
N ARG A 321 -12.18 19.71 -1.09
CA ARG A 321 -12.01 20.22 -2.46
C ARG A 321 -11.46 21.64 -2.49
N ASN A 322 -12.01 22.54 -1.68
CA ASN A 322 -11.54 23.93 -1.60
C ASN A 322 -10.12 24.06 -1.01
N ASN A 323 -9.74 23.19 -0.07
CA ASN A 323 -8.37 23.12 0.44
C ASN A 323 -7.41 22.63 -0.65
N LEU A 324 -7.81 21.63 -1.43
CA LEU A 324 -7.00 21.08 -2.52
C LEU A 324 -6.78 22.12 -3.63
N GLU A 325 -7.81 22.88 -3.98
CA GLU A 325 -7.68 23.96 -4.97
C GLU A 325 -6.71 25.05 -4.50
N ARG A 326 -6.78 25.46 -3.22
CA ARG A 326 -5.81 26.40 -2.64
C ARG A 326 -4.38 25.86 -2.65
N ALA A 327 -4.19 24.59 -2.30
CA ALA A 327 -2.88 23.95 -2.35
C ALA A 327 -2.32 23.89 -3.78
N ARG A 328 -3.18 23.63 -4.77
CA ARG A 328 -2.81 23.61 -6.19
C ARG A 328 -2.39 25.00 -6.68
N SER A 329 -3.11 26.05 -6.29
CA SER A 329 -2.73 27.43 -6.61
C SER A 329 -1.39 27.81 -5.97
N SER A 330 -1.19 27.46 -4.70
CA SER A 330 0.08 27.70 -4.01
C SER A 330 1.25 26.95 -4.67
N LEU A 331 1.05 25.69 -5.08
CA LEU A 331 2.06 24.92 -5.81
C LEU A 331 2.40 25.55 -7.17
N SER A 332 1.40 26.09 -7.86
CA SER A 332 1.61 26.80 -9.14
C SER A 332 2.45 28.06 -8.96
N GLU A 333 2.26 28.79 -7.86
CA GLU A 333 3.04 29.99 -7.54
C GLU A 333 4.50 29.62 -7.20
N THR A 334 4.72 28.60 -6.37
CA THR A 334 6.07 28.13 -6.04
C THR A 334 6.83 27.59 -7.26
N ASN A 335 6.13 26.94 -8.21
CA ASN A 335 6.75 26.49 -9.45
C ASN A 335 7.19 27.67 -10.33
N ARG A 336 6.39 28.74 -10.38
CA ARG A 336 6.75 29.95 -11.09
C ARG A 336 7.97 30.64 -10.45
N GLU A 337 8.02 30.71 -9.13
CA GLU A 337 9.20 31.25 -8.40
C GLU A 337 10.46 30.42 -8.67
N LEU A 338 10.33 29.09 -8.74
CA LEU A 338 11.42 28.18 -9.08
C LEU A 338 11.92 28.40 -10.53
N GLU A 339 11.01 28.57 -11.49
CA GLU A 339 11.37 28.90 -12.88
C GLU A 339 12.12 30.23 -12.98
N GLU A 340 11.69 31.26 -12.24
CA GLU A 340 12.38 32.55 -12.18
C GLU A 340 13.78 32.43 -11.53
N ALA A 341 13.91 31.61 -10.48
CA ALA A 341 15.21 31.35 -9.84
C ALA A 341 16.17 30.62 -10.78
N ASN A 342 15.70 29.59 -11.49
CA ASN A 342 16.50 28.85 -12.47
C ASN A 342 16.99 29.77 -13.60
N LYS A 343 16.12 30.66 -14.09
CA LYS A 343 16.51 31.65 -15.10
C LYS A 343 17.63 32.57 -14.59
N LYS A 344 17.58 33.02 -13.33
CA LYS A 344 18.67 33.82 -12.73
C LYS A 344 19.96 33.02 -12.59
N CYS A 345 19.88 31.74 -12.28
CA CYS A 345 21.06 30.86 -12.24
C CYS A 345 21.71 30.75 -13.62
N ASP A 346 20.93 30.59 -14.68
CA ASP A 346 21.45 30.55 -16.07
C ASP A 346 22.15 31.87 -16.44
N GLU A 347 21.54 33.02 -16.12
CA GLU A 347 22.12 34.35 -16.35
C GLU A 347 23.45 34.56 -15.57
N LEU A 348 23.52 34.08 -14.33
CA LEU A 348 24.74 34.12 -13.53
C LEU A 348 25.83 33.20 -14.09
N GLN A 349 25.46 32.01 -14.56
CA GLN A 349 26.40 31.06 -15.16
C GLN A 349 27.00 31.61 -16.46
N GLU A 350 26.20 32.28 -17.29
CA GLU A 350 26.68 33.00 -18.47
C GLU A 350 27.66 34.12 -18.08
N THR A 351 27.33 34.88 -17.04
CA THR A 351 28.21 35.95 -16.51
C THR A 351 29.56 35.40 -16.05
N VAL A 352 29.56 34.27 -15.32
CA VAL A 352 30.79 33.59 -14.89
C VAL A 352 31.61 33.11 -16.08
N SER A 353 30.98 32.50 -17.08
CA SER A 353 31.65 32.06 -18.30
C SER A 353 32.34 33.21 -19.04
N ASN A 354 31.68 34.37 -19.14
CA ASN A 354 32.22 35.58 -19.75
C ASN A 354 33.44 36.11 -18.97
N MET A 355 33.36 36.17 -17.63
CA MET A 355 34.49 36.56 -16.78
C MET A 355 35.68 35.60 -16.90
N GLU A 356 35.45 34.30 -16.99
CA GLU A 356 36.52 33.32 -17.20
C GLU A 356 37.22 33.51 -18.55
N GLN A 357 36.46 33.85 -19.59
CA GLN A 357 37.01 34.15 -20.91
C GLN A 357 37.86 35.43 -20.88
N GLU A 358 37.38 36.49 -20.22
CA GLU A 358 38.13 37.74 -20.05
C GLU A 358 39.43 37.50 -19.27
N MET A 359 39.37 36.78 -18.15
CA MET A 359 40.56 36.40 -17.38
C MET A 359 41.56 35.58 -18.19
N ARG A 360 41.10 34.70 -19.08
CA ARG A 360 42.00 33.97 -20.00
C ARG A 360 42.69 34.94 -20.96
N GLY A 361 41.97 35.90 -21.52
CA GLY A 361 42.53 36.96 -22.37
C GLY A 361 43.65 37.73 -21.68
N LEU A 362 43.37 38.25 -20.48
CA LEU A 362 44.35 38.99 -19.68
C LEU A 362 45.60 38.17 -19.33
N ARG A 363 45.45 36.85 -19.07
CA ARG A 363 46.61 35.97 -18.83
C ARG A 363 47.50 35.82 -20.07
N TYR A 364 46.91 35.80 -21.27
CA TYR A 364 47.68 35.75 -22.51
C TYR A 364 48.42 37.06 -22.76
N GLU A 365 47.76 38.20 -22.53
CA GLU A 365 48.38 39.53 -22.64
C GLU A 365 49.56 39.67 -21.68
N LEU A 366 49.39 39.32 -20.40
CA LEU A 366 50.46 39.33 -19.39
C LEU A 366 51.65 38.46 -19.82
N LYS A 367 51.38 37.25 -20.32
CA LYS A 367 52.42 36.35 -20.81
C LYS A 367 53.16 36.94 -22.03
N GLY A 368 52.45 37.65 -22.89
CA GLY A 368 53.04 38.39 -24.02
C GLY A 368 53.98 39.49 -23.54
N GLU A 369 53.56 40.29 -22.56
CA GLU A 369 54.40 41.34 -21.95
C GLU A 369 55.65 40.78 -21.28
N GLU A 370 55.54 39.66 -20.56
CA GLU A 370 56.69 38.99 -19.94
C GLU A 370 57.70 38.52 -20.98
N LEU A 371 57.23 38.07 -22.15
CA LEU A 371 58.08 37.61 -23.25
C LEU A 371 58.83 38.78 -23.89
N LEU A 372 58.13 39.87 -24.17
CA LEU A 372 58.72 41.13 -24.65
C LEU A 372 59.77 41.68 -23.67
N ARG A 373 59.49 41.63 -22.35
CA ARG A 373 60.47 42.04 -21.33
C ARG A 373 61.74 41.17 -21.36
N LYS A 374 61.62 39.86 -21.60
CA LYS A 374 62.77 38.95 -21.72
C LYS A 374 63.58 39.23 -22.98
N GLU A 375 62.91 39.48 -24.11
CA GLU A 375 63.56 39.85 -25.37
C GLU A 375 64.34 41.16 -25.22
N LEU A 376 63.71 42.20 -24.66
CA LEU A 376 64.38 43.48 -24.40
C LEU A 376 65.57 43.34 -23.45
N ALA A 377 65.45 42.49 -22.42
CA ALA A 377 66.55 42.21 -21.49
C ALA A 377 67.72 41.50 -22.20
N HIS A 378 67.41 40.58 -23.12
CA HIS A 378 68.41 39.89 -23.94
C HIS A 378 69.12 40.85 -24.90
N GLU A 379 68.38 41.71 -25.61
CA GLU A 379 68.93 42.73 -26.51
C GLU A 379 69.84 43.71 -25.75
N ASN A 380 69.39 44.20 -24.60
CA ASN A 380 70.21 45.07 -23.74
C ASN A 380 71.51 44.39 -23.27
N LEU A 381 71.49 43.07 -23.03
CA LEU A 381 72.70 42.31 -22.68
C LEU A 381 73.66 42.21 -23.87
N GLN A 382 73.14 41.95 -25.08
CA GLN A 382 73.96 41.92 -26.30
C GLN A 382 74.63 43.27 -26.56
N LEU A 383 73.88 44.38 -26.47
CA LEU A 383 74.42 45.72 -26.62
C LEU A 383 75.51 46.04 -25.59
N LYS A 384 75.32 45.63 -24.32
CA LYS A 384 76.36 45.77 -23.28
C LYS A 384 77.64 45.03 -23.64
N LEU A 385 77.54 43.79 -24.15
CA LEU A 385 78.69 43.00 -24.56
C LEU A 385 79.42 43.64 -25.76
N GLU A 386 78.67 44.18 -26.73
CA GLU A 386 79.24 44.88 -27.88
C GLU A 386 79.99 46.14 -27.48
N VAL A 387 79.41 46.96 -26.59
CA VAL A 387 80.08 48.14 -26.02
C VAL A 387 81.37 47.76 -25.30
N GLU A 388 81.36 46.71 -24.48
CA GLU A 388 82.57 46.24 -23.78
C GLU A 388 83.64 45.71 -24.76
N HIS A 389 83.23 45.05 -25.84
CA HIS A 389 84.14 44.62 -26.89
C HIS A 389 84.75 45.81 -27.65
N LEU A 390 83.97 46.86 -27.95
CA LEU A 390 84.44 48.08 -28.58
C LEU A 390 85.43 48.85 -27.68
N LYS A 391 85.21 48.89 -26.36
CA LYS A 391 86.15 49.52 -25.41
C LYS A 391 87.51 48.81 -25.31
N ARG A 392 87.57 47.52 -25.65
CA ARG A 392 88.81 46.73 -25.62
C ARG A 392 89.65 46.87 -26.89
N LYS A 393 89.04 47.33 -27.98
CA LYS A 393 89.74 47.72 -29.21
C LYS A 393 90.29 49.13 -29.05
#